data_AF-G7WCV1-F1
#
_entry.id   AF-G7WCV1-F1
#
_cell.length_a   1.000
_cell.length_b   1.000
_cell.length_c   1.000
_cell.angle_alpha   90.00
_cell.angle_beta   90.00
_cell.angle_gamma   90.00
#
_symmetry.space_group_name_H-M   'P 1'
#
loop_
_entity.id
_entity.type
_entity.pdbx_description
1 polymer ?
#
loop_
_entity_poly.entity_id
_entity_poly.type
_entity_poly.pdbx_seq_one_letter_code
_entity_poly.pdbx_strand_id
1 'polypeptide(L)'
;MNSEMSQYITIIVFTLILIALVRLAIPFKIKRITRKSENVQNNLNNKTVKNYISFLRMNTLINAPEIGQVLRETQLVINEAAHIDSRLKLGLYQVLKGKRIMGIQQINPVYLDKNGNRI
;
A
#
# COMPACT_ATOMS: atom_id res chain seq x y z
N MET A 1 14.86 23.25 42.43
CA MET A 1 14.16 21.96 42.24
C MET A 1 12.99 22.03 41.25
N ASN A 2 12.95 23.02 40.35
CA ASN A 2 11.74 23.30 39.54
C ASN A 2 11.95 23.20 38.01
N SER A 3 13.20 23.31 37.53
CA SER A 3 13.49 23.24 36.08
C SER A 3 13.43 21.81 35.54
N GLU A 4 13.97 20.84 36.29
CA GLU A 4 13.99 19.43 35.88
C GLU A 4 12.58 18.84 35.85
N MET A 5 11.77 19.08 36.90
CA MET A 5 10.36 18.66 36.95
C MET A 5 9.54 19.24 35.79
N SER A 6 9.79 20.50 35.39
CA SER A 6 9.13 21.12 34.23
C SER A 6 9.54 20.46 32.91
N GLN A 7 10.82 20.12 32.72
CA GLN A 7 11.28 19.41 31.53
C GLN A 7 10.66 18.02 31.39
N TYR A 8 10.55 17.25 32.49
CA TYR A 8 9.90 15.94 32.47
C TYR A 8 8.42 16.04 32.05
N ILE A 9 7.69 17.02 32.56
CA ILE A 9 6.28 17.24 32.18
C ILE A 9 6.17 17.57 30.69
N THR A 10 7.03 18.45 30.16
CA THR A 10 7.02 18.79 28.73
C THR A 10 7.31 17.57 27.85
N ILE A 11 8.27 16.74 28.22
CA ILE A 11 8.58 15.50 27.48
C ILE A 11 7.39 14.54 27.49
N ILE A 12 6.74 14.37 28.64
CA ILE A 12 5.56 13.49 28.77
C ILE A 12 4.41 14.00 27.89
N VAL A 13 4.09 15.30 27.98
CA VAL A 13 3.02 15.91 27.17
C VAL A 13 3.33 15.80 25.68
N PHE A 14 4.56 16.09 25.27
CA PHE A 14 4.98 15.96 23.87
C PHE A 14 4.89 14.52 23.37
N THR A 15 5.30 13.55 24.19
CA THR A 15 5.20 12.12 23.87
C THR A 15 3.74 11.69 23.72
N LEU A 16 2.85 12.13 24.61
CA LEU A 16 1.41 11.85 24.53
C LEU A 16 0.79 12.44 23.27
N ILE A 17 1.19 13.66 22.88
CA ILE A 17 0.76 14.30 21.63
C ILE A 17 1.22 13.47 20.43
N LEU A 18 2.48 13.03 20.38
CA LEU A 18 2.98 12.18 19.29
C LEU A 18 2.20 10.86 19.19
N ILE A 19 1.93 10.20 20.32
CA ILE A 19 1.14 8.97 20.36
C ILE A 19 -0.28 9.23 19.84
N ALA A 20 -0.92 10.34 20.25
CA ALA A 20 -2.26 10.70 19.79
C ALA A 20 -2.29 10.96 18.28
N LEU A 21 -1.29 11.68 17.74
CA LEU A 21 -1.17 11.94 16.30
C LEU A 21 -0.98 10.63 15.51
N VAL A 22 -0.17 9.70 16.00
CA VAL A 22 0.02 8.38 15.37
C VAL A 22 -1.29 7.59 15.40
N ARG A 23 -1.96 7.53 16.55
CA ARG A 23 -3.26 6.83 16.70
C ARG A 23 -4.32 7.40 15.77
N LEU A 24 -4.34 8.72 15.57
CA LEU A 24 -5.29 9.35 14.66
C LEU A 24 -4.93 9.09 13.19
N ALA A 25 -3.63 9.12 12.84
CA ALA A 25 -3.19 8.98 11.45
C ALA A 25 -3.40 7.58 10.86
N ILE A 26 -3.31 6.51 11.66
CA ILE A 26 -3.48 5.12 11.22
C ILE A 26 -4.86 4.87 10.56
N PRO A 27 -6.01 5.14 11.20
CA PRO A 27 -7.33 4.89 10.59
C PRO A 27 -7.57 5.74 9.34
N PHE A 28 -7.04 6.96 9.27
CA PHE A 28 -7.11 7.78 8.05
C PHE A 28 -6.38 7.13 6.88
N LYS A 29 -5.19 6.55 7.12
CA LYS A 29 -4.44 5.82 6.08
C LYS A 29 -5.17 4.56 5.63
N ILE A 30 -5.71 3.77 6.56
CA ILE A 30 -6.50 2.57 6.26
C ILE A 30 -7.68 2.96 5.36
N LYS A 31 -8.52 3.90 5.79
CA LYS A 31 -9.70 4.36 5.04
C LYS A 31 -9.34 4.84 3.63
N ARG A 32 -8.22 5.56 3.49
CA ARG A 32 -7.76 6.07 2.19
C ARG A 32 -7.33 4.94 1.25
N ILE A 33 -6.63 3.93 1.77
CA ILE A 33 -6.20 2.77 0.97
C ILE A 33 -7.41 1.93 0.60
N THR A 34 -8.29 1.61 1.55
CA THR A 34 -9.54 0.87 1.30
C THR A 34 -10.36 1.54 0.20
N ARG A 35 -10.59 2.86 0.27
CA ARG A 35 -11.34 3.58 -0.77
C ARG A 35 -10.66 3.51 -2.15
N LYS A 36 -9.33 3.54 -2.19
CA LYS A 36 -8.58 3.41 -3.45
C LYS A 36 -8.64 1.98 -4.01
N SER A 37 -8.59 0.97 -3.15
CA SER A 37 -8.81 -0.43 -3.49
C SER A 37 -10.21 -0.68 -4.02
N GLU A 38 -11.25 -0.20 -3.35
CA GLU A 38 -12.64 -0.28 -3.81
C GLU A 38 -12.80 0.37 -5.18
N ASN A 39 -12.19 1.54 -5.40
CA ASN A 39 -12.24 2.20 -6.69
C ASN A 39 -11.60 1.37 -7.81
N VAL A 40 -10.54 0.63 -7.51
CA VAL A 40 -9.91 -0.31 -8.46
C VAL A 40 -10.84 -1.49 -8.75
N GLN A 41 -11.45 -2.07 -7.72
CA GLN A 41 -12.35 -3.21 -7.86
C GLN A 41 -13.61 -2.84 -8.66
N ASN A 42 -14.18 -1.66 -8.40
CA ASN A 42 -15.38 -1.17 -9.07
C ASN A 42 -15.11 -0.65 -10.50
N ASN A 43 -13.91 -0.11 -10.77
CA ASN A 43 -13.54 0.48 -12.05
C ASN A 43 -12.24 -0.14 -12.60
N LEU A 44 -12.26 -1.46 -12.79
CA LEU A 44 -11.08 -2.25 -13.11
C LEU A 44 -10.63 -2.05 -14.57
N ASN A 45 -9.67 -1.14 -14.77
CA ASN A 45 -9.02 -0.89 -16.05
C ASN A 45 -7.55 -0.47 -15.86
N ASN A 46 -6.78 -0.49 -16.94
CA ASN A 46 -5.34 -0.18 -16.93
C ASN A 46 -5.01 1.20 -16.33
N LYS A 47 -5.82 2.23 -16.60
CA LYS A 47 -5.62 3.59 -16.07
C LYS A 47 -5.79 3.61 -14.55
N THR A 48 -6.86 3.00 -14.05
CA THR A 48 -7.14 2.91 -12.61
C THR A 48 -6.03 2.14 -11.88
N VAL A 49 -5.62 0.99 -12.40
CA VAL A 49 -4.55 0.17 -11.83
C VAL A 49 -3.21 0.93 -11.83
N LYS A 50 -2.85 1.62 -12.91
CA LYS A 50 -1.63 2.45 -12.99
C LYS A 50 -1.62 3.57 -11.93
N ASN A 51 -2.75 4.26 -11.76
CA ASN A 51 -2.89 5.31 -10.76
C ASN A 51 -2.79 4.74 -9.34
N TYR A 52 -3.37 3.56 -9.12
CA TYR A 52 -3.30 2.86 -7.85
C TYR A 52 -1.87 2.44 -7.48
N ILE A 53 -1.12 1.85 -8.43
CA ILE A 53 0.29 1.51 -8.25
C ILE A 53 1.11 2.75 -7.90
N SER A 54 0.88 3.87 -8.60
CA SER A 54 1.56 5.15 -8.34
C SER A 54 1.24 5.67 -6.93
N PHE A 55 -0.03 5.62 -6.52
CA PHE A 55 -0.46 5.94 -5.16
C PHE A 55 0.26 5.06 -4.12
N LEU A 56 0.32 3.75 -4.33
CA LEU A 56 1.02 2.85 -3.40
C LEU A 56 2.51 3.16 -3.32
N ARG A 57 3.20 3.49 -4.43
CA ARG A 57 4.61 3.88 -4.41
C ARG A 57 4.88 5.08 -3.50
N MET A 58 4.03 6.11 -3.55
CA MET A 58 4.19 7.32 -2.73
C MET A 58 3.88 7.10 -1.24
N ASN A 59 3.12 6.07 -0.88
CA ASN A 59 2.72 5.82 0.51
C ASN A 59 3.65 4.79 1.17
N THR A 60 4.55 5.25 2.04
CA THR A 60 5.61 4.43 2.67
C THR A 60 5.15 3.61 3.88
N LEU A 61 4.09 4.04 4.57
CA LEU A 61 3.62 3.40 5.81
C LEU A 61 2.39 2.53 5.54
N ILE A 62 2.65 1.27 5.19
CA ILE A 62 1.64 0.22 4.96
C ILE A 62 2.02 -0.99 5.82
N ASN A 63 1.99 -0.83 7.15
CA ASN A 63 2.42 -1.87 8.08
C ASN A 63 1.32 -2.25 9.08
N ALA A 64 0.06 -2.09 8.68
CA ALA A 64 -1.10 -2.54 9.44
C ALA A 64 -1.68 -3.80 8.76
N PRO A 65 -2.05 -4.83 9.53
CA PRO A 65 -2.52 -6.11 8.99
C PRO A 65 -3.77 -5.97 8.11
N GLU A 66 -4.68 -5.06 8.48
CA GLU A 66 -5.90 -4.77 7.72
C GLU A 66 -5.58 -4.22 6.33
N ILE A 67 -4.56 -3.37 6.23
CA ILE A 67 -4.12 -2.85 4.94
C ILE A 67 -3.51 -3.98 4.10
N GLY A 68 -2.71 -4.86 4.72
CA GLY A 68 -2.15 -6.02 4.03
C GLY A 68 -3.23 -6.91 3.42
N GLN A 69 -4.32 -7.16 4.14
CA GLN A 69 -5.47 -7.90 3.62
C GLN A 69 -6.10 -7.21 2.39
N VAL A 70 -6.46 -5.93 2.53
CA VAL A 70 -7.08 -5.15 1.44
C VAL A 70 -6.19 -5.10 0.19
N LEU A 71 -4.88 -4.95 0.35
CA LEU A 71 -3.93 -4.94 -0.76
C LEU A 71 -3.85 -6.29 -1.47
N ARG A 72 -3.86 -7.40 -0.72
CA ARG A 72 -3.86 -8.75 -1.29
C ARG A 72 -5.12 -9.05 -2.09
N GLU A 73 -6.30 -8.74 -1.53
CA GLU A 73 -7.58 -8.93 -2.21
C GLU A 73 -7.63 -8.10 -3.50
N THR A 74 -7.17 -6.85 -3.44
CA THR A 74 -7.08 -6.00 -4.64
C THR A 74 -6.11 -6.56 -5.68
N GLN A 75 -4.98 -7.13 -5.24
CA GLN A 75 -4.02 -7.76 -6.14
C GLN A 75 -4.63 -8.99 -6.83
N LEU A 76 -5.37 -9.81 -6.10
CA LEU A 76 -6.03 -11.01 -6.62
C LEU A 76 -7.03 -10.64 -7.72
N VAL A 77 -7.90 -9.66 -7.47
CA VAL A 77 -8.85 -9.14 -8.49
C VAL A 77 -8.12 -8.61 -9.73
N ILE A 78 -7.04 -7.86 -9.56
CA ILE A 78 -6.23 -7.36 -10.68
C ILE A 78 -5.58 -8.51 -11.46
N ASN A 79 -5.12 -9.56 -10.76
CA ASN A 79 -4.44 -10.70 -11.37
C ASN A 79 -5.40 -11.56 -12.22
N GLU A 80 -6.62 -11.77 -11.74
CA GLU A 80 -7.65 -12.55 -12.42
C GLU A 80 -8.22 -11.84 -13.66
N ALA A 81 -8.14 -10.51 -13.71
CA ALA A 81 -8.63 -9.73 -14.84
C ALA A 81 -7.76 -9.92 -16.10
N ALA A 82 -8.30 -10.59 -17.12
CA ALA A 82 -7.59 -10.91 -18.36
C ALA A 82 -7.19 -9.67 -19.19
N HIS A 83 -7.99 -8.60 -19.13
CA HIS A 83 -7.78 -7.36 -19.90
C HIS A 83 -6.76 -6.39 -19.27
N ILE A 84 -6.28 -6.66 -18.06
CA ILE A 84 -5.28 -5.84 -17.41
C ILE A 84 -3.88 -6.20 -17.93
N ASP A 85 -3.11 -5.18 -18.32
CA ASP A 85 -1.75 -5.32 -18.81
C ASP A 85 -0.87 -6.06 -17.80
N SER A 86 -0.22 -7.13 -18.25
CA SER A 86 0.68 -7.95 -17.45
C SER A 86 1.80 -7.14 -16.79
N ARG A 87 2.29 -6.06 -17.42
CA ARG A 87 3.27 -5.14 -16.84
C ARG A 87 2.72 -4.39 -15.64
N LEU A 88 1.44 -4.03 -15.64
CA LEU A 88 0.81 -3.41 -14.49
C LEU A 88 0.64 -4.40 -13.35
N LYS A 89 0.25 -5.65 -13.65
CA LYS A 89 0.19 -6.71 -12.64
C LYS A 89 1.55 -6.91 -11.98
N LEU A 90 2.61 -7.07 -12.78
CA LEU A 90 3.99 -7.20 -12.29
C LEU A 90 4.44 -5.96 -11.48
N GLY A 91 4.11 -4.77 -11.97
CA GLY A 91 4.41 -3.51 -11.28
C GLY A 91 3.75 -3.41 -9.91
N LEU A 92 2.51 -3.87 -9.78
CA LEU A 92 1.83 -3.97 -8.49
C LEU A 92 2.54 -4.99 -7.58
N TYR A 93 2.84 -6.18 -8.08
CA TYR A 93 3.57 -7.21 -7.32
C TYR A 93 4.89 -6.67 -6.76
N GLN A 94 5.70 -5.99 -7.58
CA GLN A 94 6.96 -5.39 -7.14
C GLN A 94 6.77 -4.34 -6.04
N VAL A 95 5.72 -3.50 -6.15
CA VAL A 95 5.41 -2.49 -5.13
C VAL A 95 4.98 -3.15 -3.82
N LEU A 96 4.13 -4.16 -3.87
CA LEU A 96 3.68 -4.88 -2.66
C LEU A 96 4.82 -5.68 -2.02
N LYS A 97 5.66 -6.32 -2.83
CA LYS A 97 6.87 -7.03 -2.37
C LYS A 97 7.85 -6.07 -1.70
N GLY A 98 8.11 -4.91 -2.30
CA GLY A 98 8.96 -3.87 -1.72
C GLY A 98 8.44 -3.33 -0.39
N LYS A 99 7.14 -3.41 -0.16
CA LYS A 99 6.48 -3.05 1.11
C LYS A 99 6.34 -4.21 2.09
N ARG A 100 6.91 -5.38 1.79
CA ARG A 100 6.88 -6.59 2.63
C ARG A 100 5.47 -7.07 2.98
N ILE A 101 4.51 -6.89 2.07
CA ILE A 101 3.17 -7.45 2.25
C ILE A 101 3.26 -8.98 2.10
N MET A 102 2.96 -9.69 3.18
CA MET A 102 2.99 -11.16 3.20
C MET A 102 1.81 -11.76 2.44
N GLY A 103 1.99 -12.92 1.81
CA GLY A 103 0.90 -13.65 1.13
C GLY A 103 0.42 -13.01 -0.19
N ILE A 104 1.26 -12.19 -0.83
CA ILE A 104 1.01 -11.67 -2.17
C ILE A 104 1.21 -12.77 -3.21
N GLN A 105 0.35 -12.81 -4.23
CA GLN A 105 0.49 -13.80 -5.31
C GLN A 105 1.72 -13.47 -6.15
N GLN A 106 2.57 -14.48 -6.35
CA GLN A 106 3.70 -14.37 -7.27
C GLN A 106 3.17 -14.26 -8.69
N ILE A 107 3.69 -13.28 -9.41
CA ILE A 107 3.43 -13.14 -10.83
C ILE A 107 4.67 -13.63 -11.53
N ASN A 108 4.53 -14.72 -12.28
CA ASN A 108 5.58 -15.14 -13.19
C ASN A 108 5.71 -14.04 -14.23
N PRO A 109 6.84 -13.31 -14.29
CA PRO A 109 7.06 -12.39 -15.38
C PRO A 109 7.00 -13.21 -16.66
N VAL A 110 6.04 -12.90 -17.51
CA VAL A 110 6.13 -13.34 -18.90
C VAL A 110 7.27 -12.50 -19.47
N TYR A 111 8.48 -13.07 -19.47
CA TYR A 111 9.59 -12.45 -20.16
C TYR A 111 9.20 -12.47 -21.64
N LEU A 112 9.08 -11.27 -22.21
CA LEU A 112 8.85 -11.11 -23.63
C LEU A 112 10.17 -10.67 -24.23
N ASP A 113 10.61 -11.34 -25.30
CA ASP A 113 11.73 -10.87 -26.08
C ASP A 113 11.41 -9.49 -26.71
N LYS A 114 12.40 -8.89 -27.36
CA LYS A 114 12.24 -7.63 -28.10
C LYS A 114 11.17 -7.67 -29.20
N ASN A 115 10.69 -8.86 -29.57
CA ASN A 115 9.68 -9.11 -30.61
C ASN A 115 8.30 -9.44 -30.01
N GLY A 116 8.14 -9.45 -28.69
CA GLY A 116 6.88 -9.78 -28.02
C GLY A 116 6.60 -11.28 -27.87
N ASN A 117 7.59 -12.15 -28.07
CA ASN A 117 7.46 -13.60 -27.86
C ASN A 117 7.82 -13.97 -26.42
N ARG A 118 7.13 -14.98 -25.86
CA ARG A 118 7.46 -15.55 -24.56
C ARG A 118 8.86 -16.20 -24.60
N ILE A 119 9.70 -15.86 -23.63
CA ILE A 119 11.01 -16.47 -23.36
C ILE A 119 11.05 -17.07 -21.96
#